data_AF-A0A2S0JH89-F1
#
_entry.id   AF-A0A2S0JH89-F1
#
_cell.length_a   1.000
_cell.length_b   1.000
_cell.length_c   1.000
_cell.angle_alpha   90.00
_cell.angle_beta   90.00
_cell.angle_gamma   90.00
#
_symmetry.space_group_name_H-M   'P 1'
#
loop_
_entity.id
_entity.type
_entity.pdbx_description
1 polymer ?
#
loop_
_entity_poly.entity_id
_entity_poly.type
_entity_poly.pdbx_seq_one_letter_code
_entity_poly.pdbx_strand_id
1 'polypeptide(L)'
;MFEKNRDILMCNENHYVTDLKNTCEYPKFISKKYSRETFQLINGELYHSKVEIDRKVDISTLKKEVIFVFGINAVEEIKRILQNKHRESIIIIIEPNPSFFNYALQQKDLTEIFMEPNVLLFVDSVIGNLNIFLQKIFYNFNFLKYLKNTNVYVTHYYREKGIQKVKEMLVEIRQIISSLLFSLGNDLEDNLIGLERNVNNIENIIRSKNILTLKGMFNDIPAVVVAAGPSLNKNIEDLKKINIG
;
A
#
# COMPACT_ATOMS: atom_id res chain seq x y z
N MET A 1 -0.26 -11.30 -22.87
CA MET A 1 -0.01 -10.98 -21.45
C MET A 1 -0.92 -11.78 -20.55
N PHE A 2 -2.23 -11.76 -20.77
CA PHE A 2 -3.22 -12.52 -19.97
C PHE A 2 -2.85 -13.99 -19.70
N GLU A 3 -2.69 -14.83 -20.74
CA GLU A 3 -2.38 -16.26 -20.58
C GLU A 3 -1.13 -16.47 -19.71
N LYS A 4 -0.03 -15.77 -20.03
CA LYS A 4 1.22 -15.81 -19.24
C LYS A 4 0.99 -15.45 -17.78
N ASN A 5 0.30 -14.35 -17.49
CA ASN A 5 0.06 -13.92 -16.11
C ASN A 5 -0.84 -14.91 -15.37
N ARG A 6 -1.89 -15.43 -16.03
CA ARG A 6 -2.81 -16.43 -15.47
C ARG A 6 -2.06 -17.69 -15.11
N ASP A 7 -1.22 -18.21 -16.00
CA ASP A 7 -0.52 -19.47 -15.79
C ASP A 7 0.44 -19.38 -14.59
N ILE A 8 1.17 -18.26 -14.45
CA ILE A 8 2.05 -18.02 -13.29
C ILE A 8 1.24 -17.85 -12.00
N LEU A 9 0.15 -17.08 -12.05
CA LEU A 9 -0.73 -16.85 -10.89
C LEU A 9 -1.27 -18.19 -10.34
N MET A 10 -1.65 -19.12 -11.21
CA MET A 10 -2.19 -20.43 -10.82
C MET A 10 -1.15 -21.35 -10.18
N CYS A 11 0.16 -21.06 -10.29
CA CYS A 11 1.20 -21.84 -9.62
C CYS A 11 1.22 -21.64 -8.10
N ASN A 12 0.57 -20.61 -7.56
CA ASN A 12 0.51 -20.34 -6.13
C ASN A 12 -0.93 -20.44 -5.61
N GLU A 13 -1.26 -21.58 -4.98
CA GLU A 13 -2.57 -21.86 -4.39
C GLU A 13 -2.93 -20.99 -3.17
N ASN A 14 -1.98 -20.20 -2.67
CA ASN A 14 -2.23 -19.26 -1.58
C ASN A 14 -2.76 -17.92 -2.08
N HIS A 15 -2.84 -17.68 -3.39
CA HIS A 15 -3.59 -16.54 -3.91
C HIS A 15 -5.09 -16.74 -3.78
N TYR A 16 -5.81 -15.66 -3.50
CA TYR A 16 -7.27 -15.61 -3.49
C TYR A 16 -7.73 -14.63 -4.55
N VAL A 17 -8.55 -15.11 -5.49
CA VAL A 17 -9.18 -14.29 -6.52
C VAL A 17 -10.65 -14.64 -6.59
N THR A 18 -11.50 -13.64 -6.39
CA THR A 18 -12.96 -13.79 -6.51
C THR A 18 -13.39 -14.08 -7.95
N ASP A 19 -14.63 -14.55 -8.14
CA ASP A 19 -15.15 -14.77 -9.50
C ASP A 19 -15.27 -13.43 -10.25
N LEU A 20 -14.46 -13.27 -11.30
CA LEU A 20 -14.40 -12.05 -12.08
C LEU A 20 -15.63 -11.82 -12.96
N LYS A 21 -16.45 -12.86 -13.23
CA LYS A 21 -17.60 -12.77 -14.16
C LYS A 21 -18.71 -11.84 -13.69
N ASN A 22 -18.87 -11.67 -12.37
CA ASN A 22 -19.94 -10.88 -11.76
C ASN A 22 -19.44 -9.56 -11.13
N THR A 23 -18.25 -9.12 -11.50
CA THR A 23 -17.60 -7.97 -10.85
C THR A 23 -18.03 -6.64 -11.47
N CYS A 24 -18.06 -5.58 -10.65
CA CYS A 24 -18.33 -4.22 -11.10
C CYS A 24 -17.36 -3.83 -12.22
N GLU A 25 -17.85 -3.30 -13.34
CA GLU A 25 -17.04 -2.89 -14.51
C GLU A 25 -16.11 -1.67 -14.25
N TYR A 26 -16.15 -1.10 -13.05
CA TYR A 26 -15.44 0.12 -12.71
C TYR A 26 -14.31 -0.13 -11.71
N PRO A 27 -13.16 0.58 -11.83
CA PRO A 27 -12.88 1.59 -12.86
C PRO A 27 -12.71 1.01 -14.27
N LYS A 28 -13.38 1.65 -15.23
CA LYS A 28 -13.39 1.23 -16.63
C LYS A 28 -12.24 1.88 -17.36
N PHE A 29 -11.39 1.08 -17.99
CA PHE A 29 -10.31 1.60 -18.81
C PHE A 29 -10.86 2.39 -20.01
N ILE A 30 -10.33 3.59 -20.24
CA ILE A 30 -10.75 4.49 -21.33
C ILE A 30 -9.66 4.61 -22.38
N SER A 31 -8.43 4.93 -21.98
CA SER A 31 -7.32 5.12 -22.92
C SER A 31 -5.97 5.06 -22.22
N LYS A 32 -4.91 4.86 -23.00
CA LYS A 32 -3.52 4.96 -22.56
C LYS A 32 -2.77 5.93 -23.46
N LYS A 33 -2.14 6.94 -22.88
CA LYS A 33 -1.23 7.87 -23.58
C LYS A 33 0.13 7.78 -22.90
N TYR A 34 1.15 7.32 -23.63
CA TYR A 34 2.47 7.01 -23.09
C TYR A 34 2.37 6.05 -21.88
N SER A 35 2.90 6.44 -20.73
CA SER A 35 2.84 5.69 -19.46
C SER A 35 1.59 5.99 -18.62
N ARG A 36 0.69 6.88 -19.09
CA ARG A 36 -0.49 7.33 -18.35
C ARG A 36 -1.74 6.61 -18.83
N GLU A 37 -2.39 5.88 -17.92
CA GLU A 37 -3.65 5.18 -18.17
C GLU A 37 -4.80 6.02 -17.62
N THR A 38 -5.91 6.10 -18.34
CA THR A 38 -7.09 6.83 -17.93
C THR A 38 -8.22 5.85 -17.69
N PHE A 39 -8.86 5.96 -16.53
CA PHE A 39 -9.98 5.15 -16.12
C PHE A 39 -11.16 6.04 -15.78
N GLN A 40 -12.37 5.61 -16.09
CA GLN A 40 -13.59 6.21 -15.59
C GLN A 40 -14.00 5.50 -14.30
N LEU A 41 -14.31 6.27 -13.25
CA LEU A 41 -14.82 5.78 -11.97
C LEU A 41 -16.35 5.64 -12.02
N ILE A 42 -16.93 4.96 -11.03
CA ILE A 42 -18.38 4.72 -10.98
C ILE A 42 -19.21 6.02 -10.90
N ASN A 43 -18.64 7.08 -10.32
CA ASN A 43 -19.27 8.41 -10.25
C ASN A 43 -19.09 9.25 -11.54
N GLY A 44 -18.52 8.67 -12.59
CA GLY A 44 -18.23 9.34 -13.87
C GLY A 44 -16.92 10.12 -13.91
N GLU A 45 -16.23 10.30 -12.78
CA GLU A 45 -14.93 11.00 -12.73
C GLU A 45 -13.85 10.24 -13.53
N LEU A 46 -12.94 10.97 -14.16
CA LEU A 46 -11.76 10.39 -14.79
C LEU A 46 -10.58 10.36 -13.81
N TYR A 47 -10.05 9.17 -13.57
CA TYR A 47 -8.79 8.95 -12.88
C TYR A 47 -7.67 8.75 -13.90
N HIS A 48 -6.58 9.51 -13.74
CA HIS A 48 -5.37 9.33 -14.52
C HIS A 48 -4.30 8.66 -13.67
N SER A 49 -3.88 7.47 -14.07
CA SER A 49 -2.82 6.75 -13.37
C SER A 49 -1.55 7.57 -13.35
N LYS A 50 -0.80 7.40 -12.27
CA LYS A 50 0.46 8.07 -12.06
C LYS A 50 1.33 7.18 -11.21
N VAL A 51 2.60 7.08 -11.57
CA VAL A 51 3.60 6.43 -10.73
C VAL A 51 4.09 7.48 -9.74
N GLU A 52 3.65 7.35 -8.50
CA GLU A 52 4.10 8.20 -7.41
C GLU A 52 4.43 7.29 -6.23
N ILE A 53 5.69 7.31 -5.80
CA ILE A 53 6.15 6.42 -4.74
C ILE A 53 5.92 7.13 -3.42
N ASP A 54 5.22 6.46 -2.53
CA ASP A 54 5.10 6.95 -1.17
C ASP A 54 6.43 6.73 -0.43
N ARG A 55 7.23 7.80 -0.35
CA ARG A 55 8.51 7.80 0.37
C ARG A 55 8.35 7.78 1.89
N LYS A 56 7.11 7.90 2.40
CA LYS A 56 6.86 7.83 3.85
C LYS A 56 6.93 6.39 4.37
N VAL A 57 6.80 5.39 3.51
CA VAL A 57 6.94 3.99 3.88
C VAL A 57 8.42 3.60 3.79
N ASP A 58 9.03 3.37 4.95
CA ASP A 58 10.42 2.91 5.05
C ASP A 58 10.46 1.38 4.83
N ILE A 59 10.74 0.99 3.59
CA ILE A 59 10.92 -0.41 3.19
C ILE A 59 12.42 -0.65 3.09
N SER A 60 12.90 -1.61 3.86
CA SER A 60 14.33 -1.86 4.02
C SER A 60 14.68 -3.32 3.79
N THR A 61 15.82 -3.54 3.15
CA THR A 61 16.41 -4.87 2.95
C THR A 61 16.92 -5.48 4.26
N LEU A 62 17.01 -4.69 5.34
CA LEU A 62 17.52 -5.12 6.65
C LEU A 62 16.42 -5.64 7.58
N LYS A 63 15.15 -5.38 7.25
CA LYS A 63 14.01 -5.63 8.14
C LYS A 63 13.12 -6.73 7.58
N LYS A 64 12.97 -7.82 8.34
CA LYS A 64 11.98 -8.87 8.06
C LYS A 64 10.61 -8.39 8.51
N GLU A 65 9.67 -8.34 7.58
CA GLU A 65 8.38 -7.73 7.81
C GLU A 65 7.26 -8.31 6.95
N VAL A 66 6.03 -8.01 7.36
CA VAL A 66 4.84 -8.17 6.53
C VAL A 66 4.51 -6.81 5.92
N ILE A 67 4.35 -6.75 4.60
CA ILE A 67 3.95 -5.53 3.90
C ILE A 67 2.61 -5.75 3.22
N PHE A 68 1.59 -5.04 3.69
CA PHE A 68 0.29 -4.98 3.02
C PHE A 68 0.34 -3.93 1.92
N VAL A 69 0.08 -4.31 0.68
CA VAL A 69 0.12 -3.42 -0.48
C VAL A 69 -1.29 -3.28 -1.06
N PHE A 70 -1.86 -2.08 -1.04
CA PHE A 70 -3.20 -1.85 -1.58
C PHE A 70 -3.15 -1.41 -3.04
N GLY A 71 -3.63 -2.30 -3.92
CA GLY A 71 -3.78 -2.12 -5.36
C GLY A 71 -2.69 -2.81 -6.17
N ILE A 72 -3.09 -3.72 -7.07
CA ILE A 72 -2.17 -4.47 -7.95
C ILE A 72 -1.84 -3.68 -9.23
N ASN A 73 -2.72 -2.75 -9.62
CA ASN A 73 -2.60 -2.04 -10.89
C ASN A 73 -1.35 -1.14 -10.94
N ALA A 74 -0.81 -0.69 -9.82
CA ALA A 74 0.41 0.14 -9.77
C ALA A 74 1.70 -0.69 -9.80
N VAL A 75 1.91 -1.43 -10.88
CA VAL A 75 3.02 -2.39 -11.05
C VAL A 75 4.40 -1.77 -10.75
N GLU A 76 4.67 -0.56 -11.22
CA GLU A 76 5.96 0.12 -10.99
C GLU A 76 6.20 0.48 -9.52
N GLU A 77 5.14 0.79 -8.75
CA GLU A 77 5.27 0.99 -7.32
C GLU A 77 5.60 -0.34 -6.62
N ILE A 78 4.90 -1.42 -6.99
CA ILE A 78 5.10 -2.76 -6.40
C ILE A 78 6.50 -3.29 -6.70
N LYS A 79 6.99 -3.16 -7.94
CA LYS A 79 8.35 -3.60 -8.30
C LYS A 79 9.42 -2.94 -7.43
N ARG A 80 9.26 -1.65 -7.11
CA ARG A 80 10.18 -0.96 -6.20
C ARG A 80 10.13 -1.53 -4.78
N ILE A 81 8.95 -1.92 -4.30
CA ILE A 81 8.83 -2.62 -3.00
C ILE A 81 9.59 -3.95 -3.04
N LEU A 82 9.39 -4.75 -4.10
CA LEU A 82 10.06 -6.04 -4.27
C LEU A 82 11.58 -5.92 -4.34
N GLN A 83 12.10 -4.86 -4.95
CA GLN A 83 13.54 -4.60 -5.06
C GLN A 83 14.18 -4.15 -3.74
N ASN A 84 13.42 -3.54 -2.83
CA ASN A 84 13.94 -2.93 -1.60
C ASN A 84 13.55 -3.69 -0.32
N LYS A 85 12.70 -4.73 -0.40
CA LYS A 85 12.32 -5.55 0.75
C LYS A 85 13.44 -6.51 1.15
N HIS A 86 13.45 -6.92 2.42
CA HIS A 86 14.23 -8.10 2.81
C HIS A 86 13.68 -9.36 2.09
N ARG A 87 14.57 -10.29 1.69
CA ARG A 87 14.21 -11.50 0.91
C ARG A 87 13.12 -12.37 1.56
N GLU A 88 13.14 -12.47 2.88
CA GLU A 88 12.17 -13.23 3.70
C GLU A 88 10.90 -12.44 4.05
N SER A 89 10.79 -11.16 3.68
CA SER A 89 9.58 -10.38 3.95
C SER A 89 8.42 -10.89 3.11
N ILE A 90 7.25 -10.95 3.73
CA ILE A 90 5.99 -11.40 3.11
C ILE A 90 5.27 -10.16 2.58
N ILE A 91 4.89 -10.20 1.32
CA ILE A 91 4.10 -9.15 0.67
C ILE A 91 2.69 -9.67 0.47
N ILE A 92 1.70 -8.98 1.04
CA ILE A 92 0.29 -9.28 0.83
C ILE A 92 -0.31 -8.16 0.00
N ILE A 93 -0.50 -8.41 -1.29
CA ILE A 93 -1.17 -7.47 -2.19
C ILE A 93 -2.67 -7.67 -2.07
N ILE A 94 -3.36 -6.59 -1.73
CA ILE A 94 -4.81 -6.52 -1.59
C ILE A 94 -5.31 -5.64 -2.71
N GLU A 95 -6.12 -6.20 -3.61
CA GLU A 95 -6.81 -5.50 -4.67
C GLU A 95 -8.32 -5.51 -4.39
N PRO A 96 -8.84 -4.47 -3.70
CA PRO A 96 -10.26 -4.35 -3.38
C PRO A 96 -11.17 -4.28 -4.60
N ASN A 97 -10.63 -3.95 -5.78
CA ASN A 97 -11.39 -3.77 -7.01
C ASN A 97 -11.00 -4.81 -8.07
N PRO A 98 -11.84 -5.86 -8.26
CA PRO A 98 -11.55 -6.90 -9.25
C PRO A 98 -11.45 -6.40 -10.70
N SER A 99 -12.10 -5.27 -11.05
CA SER A 99 -11.95 -4.67 -12.39
C SER A 99 -10.55 -4.15 -12.64
N PHE A 100 -9.91 -3.55 -11.64
CA PHE A 100 -8.50 -3.17 -11.75
C PHE A 100 -7.58 -4.37 -11.87
N PHE A 101 -7.85 -5.44 -11.11
CA PHE A 101 -7.10 -6.69 -11.28
C PHE A 101 -7.25 -7.25 -12.69
N ASN A 102 -8.49 -7.35 -13.20
CA ASN A 102 -8.76 -7.87 -14.53
C ASN A 102 -8.03 -7.04 -15.62
N TYR A 103 -8.08 -5.71 -15.50
CA TYR A 103 -7.29 -4.83 -16.37
C TYR A 103 -5.79 -5.12 -16.29
N ALA A 104 -5.22 -5.15 -15.08
CA ALA A 104 -3.79 -5.37 -14.87
C ALA A 104 -3.35 -6.74 -15.41
N LEU A 105 -4.16 -7.78 -15.18
CA LEU A 105 -3.93 -9.14 -15.66
C LEU A 105 -3.85 -9.20 -17.19
N GLN A 106 -4.67 -8.41 -17.89
CA GLN A 106 -4.72 -8.38 -19.34
C GLN A 106 -3.65 -7.46 -19.96
N GLN A 107 -3.37 -6.32 -19.34
CA GLN A 107 -2.67 -5.20 -19.99
C GLN A 107 -1.27 -4.92 -19.41
N LYS A 108 -0.88 -5.59 -18.32
CA LYS A 108 0.41 -5.39 -17.65
C LYS A 108 1.21 -6.67 -17.54
N ASP A 109 2.52 -6.54 -17.49
CA ASP A 109 3.40 -7.65 -17.17
C ASP A 109 3.49 -7.80 -15.63
N LEU A 110 2.87 -8.86 -15.11
CA LEU A 110 2.84 -9.18 -13.68
C LEU A 110 3.82 -10.32 -13.33
N THR A 111 4.64 -10.75 -14.28
CA THR A 111 5.55 -11.89 -14.13
C THR A 111 6.43 -11.75 -12.90
N GLU A 112 7.09 -10.60 -12.73
CA GLU A 112 7.99 -10.34 -11.59
C GLU A 112 7.26 -10.37 -10.23
N ILE A 113 5.99 -9.98 -10.22
CA ILE A 113 5.18 -9.96 -8.99
C ILE A 113 4.74 -11.39 -8.63
N PHE A 114 4.23 -12.15 -9.60
CA PHE A 114 3.68 -13.49 -9.34
C PHE A 114 4.76 -14.59 -9.24
N MET A 115 5.96 -14.37 -9.79
CA MET A 115 7.10 -15.28 -9.60
C MET A 115 7.76 -15.11 -8.23
N GLU A 116 7.48 -14.03 -7.50
CA GLU A 116 8.08 -13.79 -6.19
C GLU A 116 7.45 -14.73 -5.14
N PRO A 117 8.22 -15.65 -4.51
CA PRO A 117 7.64 -16.71 -3.66
C PRO A 117 6.90 -16.20 -2.43
N ASN A 118 7.33 -15.05 -1.90
CA ASN A 118 6.78 -14.44 -0.69
C ASN A 118 5.73 -13.37 -1.01
N VAL A 119 5.21 -13.33 -2.25
CA VAL A 119 4.05 -12.52 -2.62
C VAL A 119 2.79 -13.36 -2.51
N LEU A 120 1.78 -12.79 -1.88
CA LEU A 120 0.43 -13.32 -1.75
C LEU A 120 -0.54 -12.26 -2.29
N LEU A 121 -1.59 -12.71 -2.96
CA LEU A 121 -2.56 -11.85 -3.62
C LEU A 121 -3.95 -12.14 -3.08
N PHE A 122 -4.68 -11.08 -2.75
CA PHE A 122 -6.10 -11.11 -2.45
C PHE A 122 -6.83 -10.15 -3.39
N VAL A 123 -7.75 -10.68 -4.20
CA VAL A 123 -8.61 -9.90 -5.11
C VAL A 123 -10.07 -10.15 -4.73
N ASP A 124 -10.62 -9.26 -3.91
CA ASP A 124 -12.04 -9.22 -3.59
C ASP A 124 -12.39 -7.88 -2.93
N SER A 125 -13.64 -7.47 -3.08
CA SER A 125 -14.22 -6.35 -2.35
C SER A 125 -14.85 -6.76 -1.01
N VAL A 126 -15.15 -8.06 -0.84
CA VAL A 126 -15.86 -8.62 0.30
C VAL A 126 -14.91 -8.89 1.47
N ILE A 127 -15.18 -8.22 2.59
CA ILE A 127 -14.36 -8.28 3.81
C ILE A 127 -14.36 -9.69 4.44
N GLY A 128 -15.47 -10.43 4.41
CA GLY A 128 -15.53 -11.79 4.94
C GLY A 128 -14.53 -12.73 4.28
N ASN A 129 -14.32 -12.58 2.98
CA ASN A 129 -13.35 -13.38 2.21
C ASN A 129 -11.91 -13.03 2.59
N LEU A 130 -11.64 -11.77 2.95
CA LEU A 130 -10.32 -11.34 3.45
C LEU A 130 -9.96 -12.07 4.75
N ASN A 131 -10.94 -12.26 5.64
CA ASN A 131 -10.73 -12.99 6.88
C ASN A 131 -10.33 -14.45 6.62
N ILE A 132 -11.10 -15.15 5.78
CA ILE A 132 -10.80 -16.54 5.40
C ILE A 132 -9.40 -16.65 4.79
N PHE A 133 -9.07 -15.74 3.86
CA PHE A 133 -7.76 -15.68 3.22
C PHE A 133 -6.64 -15.49 4.25
N LEU A 134 -6.72 -14.48 5.13
CA LEU A 134 -5.67 -14.20 6.10
C LEU A 134 -5.49 -15.32 7.10
N GLN A 135 -6.58 -15.92 7.60
CA GLN A 135 -6.48 -17.10 8.48
C GLN A 135 -5.69 -18.23 7.81
N LYS A 136 -5.98 -18.57 6.54
CA LYS A 136 -5.22 -19.58 5.78
C LYS A 136 -3.72 -19.24 5.73
N ILE A 137 -3.37 -17.99 5.45
CA ILE A 137 -1.96 -17.54 5.40
C ILE A 137 -1.28 -17.67 6.76
N PHE A 138 -1.97 -17.35 7.85
CA PHE A 138 -1.39 -17.38 9.19
C PHE A 138 -1.05 -18.79 9.66
N TYR A 139 -1.80 -19.81 9.21
CA TYR A 139 -1.48 -21.20 9.49
C TYR A 139 -0.33 -21.75 8.63
N ASN A 140 -0.23 -21.31 7.37
CA ASN A 140 0.71 -21.88 6.41
C ASN A 140 2.08 -21.19 6.39
N PHE A 141 2.13 -19.91 6.74
CA PHE A 141 3.36 -19.14 6.76
C PHE A 141 3.82 -18.93 8.20
N ASN A 142 5.13 -18.84 8.43
CA ASN A 142 5.73 -18.33 9.69
C ASN A 142 5.44 -16.83 9.90
N PHE A 143 4.24 -16.39 9.52
CA PHE A 143 3.73 -15.04 9.46
C PHE A 143 3.81 -14.35 10.83
N LEU A 144 3.49 -15.10 11.89
CA LEU A 144 3.56 -14.65 13.27
C LEU A 144 4.95 -14.12 13.65
N LYS A 145 6.02 -14.68 13.09
CA LYS A 145 7.40 -14.25 13.36
C LYS A 145 7.69 -12.84 12.83
N TYR A 146 6.98 -12.42 11.79
CA TYR A 146 7.22 -11.15 11.10
C TYR A 146 6.19 -10.07 11.44
N LEU A 147 5.10 -10.43 12.13
CA LEU A 147 4.01 -9.52 12.50
C LEU A 147 4.44 -8.28 13.28
N LYS A 148 5.45 -8.41 14.16
CA LYS A 148 6.03 -7.29 14.93
C LYS A 148 6.42 -6.12 14.03
N ASN A 149 6.83 -6.44 12.81
CA ASN A 149 7.18 -5.51 11.76
C ASN A 149 6.12 -5.59 10.67
N THR A 150 5.07 -4.79 10.80
CA THR A 150 4.04 -4.68 9.78
C THR A 150 4.08 -3.29 9.16
N ASN A 151 4.14 -3.24 7.83
CA ASN A 151 4.10 -2.02 7.03
C ASN A 151 2.88 -2.04 6.10
N VAL A 152 2.37 -0.86 5.78
CA VAL A 152 1.27 -0.67 4.83
C VAL A 152 1.73 0.26 3.73
N TYR A 153 1.67 -0.22 2.49
CA TYR A 153 1.89 0.59 1.31
C TYR A 153 0.56 0.76 0.57
N VAL A 154 0.11 2.01 0.41
CA VAL A 154 -1.11 2.33 -0.33
C VAL A 154 -0.71 2.90 -1.66
N THR A 155 -1.09 2.30 -2.79
CA THR A 155 -0.71 2.79 -4.12
C THR A 155 -1.42 4.10 -4.48
N HIS A 156 -0.93 4.81 -5.50
CA HIS A 156 -1.43 6.15 -5.85
C HIS A 156 -2.96 6.24 -5.99
N TYR A 157 -3.59 5.30 -6.70
CA TYR A 157 -5.04 5.28 -6.85
C TYR A 157 -5.75 5.24 -5.50
N TYR A 158 -5.30 4.33 -4.63
CA TYR A 158 -5.92 4.14 -3.32
C TYR A 158 -5.65 5.30 -2.36
N ARG A 159 -4.51 6.00 -2.50
CA ARG A 159 -4.26 7.24 -1.75
C ARG A 159 -5.20 8.37 -2.18
N GLU A 160 -5.44 8.52 -3.48
CA GLU A 160 -6.26 9.64 -3.99
C GLU A 160 -7.77 9.37 -3.96
N LYS A 161 -8.20 8.14 -4.27
CA LYS A 161 -9.61 7.82 -4.57
C LYS A 161 -10.17 6.69 -3.73
N GLY A 162 -9.32 5.79 -3.23
CA GLY A 162 -9.74 4.55 -2.56
C GLY A 162 -9.52 4.51 -1.04
N ILE A 163 -9.14 5.63 -0.41
CA ILE A 163 -8.59 5.61 0.96
C ILE A 163 -9.58 5.12 2.02
N GLN A 164 -10.87 5.38 1.81
CA GLN A 164 -11.92 4.90 2.72
C GLN A 164 -12.03 3.37 2.71
N LYS A 165 -11.95 2.75 1.52
CA LYS A 165 -11.96 1.28 1.40
C LYS A 165 -10.70 0.65 2.01
N VAL A 166 -9.55 1.31 1.86
CA VAL A 166 -8.29 0.90 2.50
C VAL A 166 -8.42 0.91 4.02
N LYS A 167 -9.00 1.97 4.59
CA LYS A 167 -9.27 2.08 6.03
C LYS A 167 -10.13 0.92 6.54
N GLU A 168 -11.26 0.68 5.89
CA GLU A 168 -12.19 -0.41 6.27
C GLU A 168 -11.48 -1.77 6.30
N MET A 169 -10.70 -2.08 5.26
CA MET A 169 -9.97 -3.34 5.20
C MET A 169 -8.84 -3.42 6.22
N LEU A 170 -8.17 -2.31 6.53
CA LEU A 170 -7.11 -2.30 7.55
C LEU A 170 -7.63 -2.43 8.98
N VAL A 171 -8.79 -1.85 9.27
CA VAL A 171 -9.47 -2.09 10.54
C VAL A 171 -9.76 -3.59 10.71
N GLU A 172 -10.19 -4.25 9.64
CA GLU A 172 -10.47 -5.69 9.72
C GLU A 172 -9.21 -6.53 9.79
N ILE A 173 -8.17 -6.20 9.01
CA ILE A 173 -6.86 -6.85 9.13
C ILE A 173 -6.37 -6.77 10.57
N ARG A 174 -6.51 -5.60 11.22
CA ARG A 174 -6.17 -5.44 12.64
C ARG A 174 -6.97 -6.41 13.50
N GLN A 175 -8.29 -6.42 13.38
CA GLN A 175 -9.15 -7.28 14.19
C GLN A 175 -8.82 -8.76 14.03
N ILE A 176 -8.56 -9.21 12.80
CA ILE A 176 -8.21 -10.60 12.51
C ILE A 176 -6.87 -10.96 13.18
N ILE A 177 -5.85 -10.12 13.01
CA ILE A 177 -4.53 -10.37 13.63
C ILE A 177 -4.63 -10.32 15.17
N SER A 178 -5.35 -9.36 15.74
CA SER A 178 -5.59 -9.28 17.19
C SER A 178 -6.27 -10.54 17.73
N SER A 179 -7.30 -11.03 17.03
CA SER A 179 -8.02 -12.25 17.43
C SER A 179 -7.12 -13.48 17.38
N LEU A 180 -6.28 -13.58 16.34
CA LEU A 180 -5.29 -14.64 16.23
C LEU A 180 -4.29 -14.59 17.40
N LEU A 181 -3.67 -13.44 17.67
CA LEU A 181 -2.68 -13.30 18.74
C LEU A 181 -3.28 -13.63 20.11
N PHE A 182 -4.53 -13.22 20.34
CA PHE A 182 -5.26 -13.54 21.57
C PHE A 182 -5.48 -15.06 21.71
N SER A 183 -5.92 -15.74 20.64
CA SER A 183 -6.10 -17.20 20.65
C SER A 183 -4.82 -17.99 20.90
N LEU A 184 -3.66 -17.41 20.57
CA LEU A 184 -2.35 -18.02 20.75
C LEU A 184 -1.73 -17.72 22.13
N GLY A 185 -2.41 -16.93 22.98
CA GLY A 185 -1.93 -16.55 24.31
C GLY A 185 -0.69 -15.64 24.29
N ASN A 186 -0.45 -14.93 23.17
CA ASN A 186 0.65 -13.98 23.07
C ASN A 186 0.21 -12.61 23.61
N ASP A 187 1.10 -11.93 24.34
CA ASP A 187 0.88 -10.54 24.75
C ASP A 187 0.60 -9.67 23.51
N LEU A 188 -0.62 -9.13 23.45
CA LEU A 188 -1.17 -8.41 22.31
C LEU A 188 -0.47 -7.06 22.07
N GLU A 189 -0.09 -6.39 23.16
CA GLU A 189 0.36 -5.00 23.16
C GLU A 189 1.66 -4.81 22.37
N ASP A 190 2.64 -5.71 22.49
CA ASP A 190 3.96 -5.53 21.86
C ASP A 190 3.99 -5.93 20.37
N ASN A 191 3.11 -6.84 19.95
CA ASN A 191 3.17 -7.44 18.60
C ASN A 191 2.43 -6.62 17.54
N LEU A 192 1.48 -5.75 17.93
CA LEU A 192 0.61 -5.02 17.00
C LEU A 192 0.99 -3.55 16.79
N ILE A 193 1.99 -3.04 17.51
CA ILE A 193 2.39 -1.63 17.49
C ILE A 193 2.60 -1.10 16.06
N GLY A 194 3.24 -1.89 15.17
CA GLY A 194 3.46 -1.49 13.78
C GLY A 194 2.15 -1.29 13.00
N LEU A 195 1.20 -2.20 13.17
CA LEU A 195 -0.10 -2.12 12.50
C LEU A 195 -1.00 -1.05 13.13
N GLU A 196 -0.97 -0.88 14.46
CA GLU A 196 -1.67 0.23 15.14
C GLU A 196 -1.17 1.60 14.69
N ARG A 197 0.16 1.78 14.62
CA ARG A 197 0.75 3.00 14.08
C ARG A 197 0.27 3.27 12.66
N ASN A 198 0.22 2.25 11.80
CA ASN A 198 -0.27 2.41 10.43
C ASN A 198 -1.76 2.80 10.40
N VAL A 199 -2.63 2.12 11.16
CA VAL A 199 -4.06 2.45 11.24
C VAL A 199 -4.28 3.88 11.77
N ASN A 200 -3.57 4.27 12.83
CA ASN A 200 -3.67 5.59 13.43
C ASN A 200 -3.07 6.69 12.51
N ASN A 201 -1.98 6.39 11.79
CA ASN A 201 -1.37 7.32 10.85
C ASN A 201 -2.11 7.44 9.51
N ILE A 202 -3.03 6.54 9.19
CA ILE A 202 -3.84 6.65 7.97
C ILE A 202 -4.74 7.87 7.98
N GLU A 203 -5.13 8.40 9.16
CA GLU A 203 -5.77 9.71 9.23
C GLU A 203 -4.86 10.85 8.78
N ASN A 204 -3.55 10.76 9.06
CA ASN A 204 -2.56 11.70 8.54
C ASN A 204 -2.34 11.57 7.03
N ILE A 205 -2.55 10.37 6.46
CA ILE A 205 -2.53 10.16 5.00
C ILE A 205 -3.71 10.89 4.34
N ILE A 206 -4.91 10.83 4.93
CA ILE A 206 -6.09 11.60 4.45
C ILE A 206 -5.90 13.11 4.59
N ARG A 207 -5.32 13.56 5.71
CA ARG A 207 -5.09 14.99 5.97
C ARG A 207 -3.90 15.55 5.20
N SER A 208 -2.99 14.70 4.73
CA SER A 208 -1.87 15.15 3.90
C SER A 208 -2.38 15.54 2.52
N LYS A 209 -2.55 16.86 2.31
CA LYS A 209 -2.69 17.42 0.96
C LYS A 209 -1.54 16.92 0.09
N ASN A 210 -1.84 16.68 -1.19
CA ASN A 210 -0.85 16.28 -2.17
C ASN A 210 0.33 17.27 -2.12
N ILE A 211 1.55 16.80 -1.75
CA ILE A 211 2.75 17.66 -1.64
C ILE A 211 3.02 18.43 -2.94
N LEU A 212 2.54 17.95 -4.08
CA LEU A 212 2.68 18.62 -5.36
C LEU A 212 1.85 19.89 -5.45
N THR A 213 0.81 20.07 -4.63
CA THR A 213 0.16 21.39 -4.53
C THR A 213 1.12 22.43 -3.97
N LEU A 214 2.10 22.03 -3.14
CA LEU A 214 3.11 22.92 -2.56
C LEU A 214 4.28 23.18 -3.53
N LYS A 215 4.43 22.38 -4.59
CA LYS A 215 5.52 22.52 -5.55
C LYS A 215 5.33 23.81 -6.35
N GLY A 216 6.25 24.75 -6.18
CA GLY A 216 6.20 26.06 -6.85
C GLY A 216 5.50 27.16 -6.05
N MET A 217 4.80 26.84 -4.96
CA MET A 217 4.11 27.85 -4.12
C MET A 217 5.07 28.77 -3.36
N PHE A 218 6.31 28.34 -3.14
CA PHE A 218 7.30 29.01 -2.28
C PHE A 218 8.61 29.31 -3.01
N ASN A 219 8.62 29.38 -4.34
CA ASN A 219 9.86 29.54 -5.13
C ASN A 219 10.66 30.80 -4.75
N ASP A 220 9.98 31.87 -4.34
CA ASP A 220 10.58 33.15 -3.96
C ASP A 220 10.53 33.41 -2.44
N ILE A 221 10.18 32.39 -1.65
CA ILE A 221 10.09 32.49 -0.20
C ILE A 221 11.30 31.77 0.41
N PRO A 222 12.18 32.48 1.15
CA PRO A 222 13.36 31.86 1.76
C PRO A 222 12.94 30.82 2.82
N ALA A 223 13.47 29.60 2.69
CA ALA A 223 13.24 28.53 3.66
C ALA A 223 14.36 28.49 4.70
N VAL A 224 13.99 28.52 5.98
CA VAL A 224 14.93 28.36 7.09
C VAL A 224 14.75 26.96 7.69
N VAL A 225 15.78 26.12 7.59
CA VAL A 225 15.77 24.76 8.15
C VAL A 225 16.52 24.75 9.47
N VAL A 226 15.81 24.44 10.55
CA VAL A 226 16.38 24.41 11.91
C VAL A 226 16.43 22.98 12.41
N ALA A 227 17.62 22.49 12.76
CA ALA A 227 17.82 21.20 13.41
C ALA A 227 18.02 21.39 14.93
N ALA A 228 17.63 20.40 15.73
CA ALA A 228 17.73 20.41 17.19
C ALA A 228 19.17 20.19 17.72
N GLY A 229 20.18 20.73 17.03
CA GLY A 229 21.58 20.64 17.44
C GLY A 229 21.93 21.68 18.52
N PRO A 230 22.90 21.40 19.40
CA PRO A 230 23.31 22.33 20.46
C PRO A 230 23.89 23.67 19.93
N SER A 231 24.29 23.72 18.66
CA SER A 231 24.70 24.94 17.97
C SER A 231 23.55 25.92 17.69
N LEU A 232 22.29 25.49 17.82
CA LEU A 232 21.12 26.33 17.59
C LEU A 232 21.12 27.57 18.50
N ASN A 233 21.54 27.41 19.75
CA ASN A 233 21.60 28.49 20.73
C ASN A 233 22.41 29.71 20.28
N LYS A 234 23.37 29.52 19.38
CA LYS A 234 24.20 30.61 18.84
C LYS A 234 23.44 31.50 17.85
N ASN A 235 22.41 30.95 17.20
CA ASN A 235 21.72 31.60 16.09
C ASN A 235 20.26 31.92 16.42
N ILE A 236 19.77 31.64 17.64
CA ILE A 236 18.39 31.90 18.08
C ILE A 236 18.04 33.39 17.93
N GLU A 237 18.95 34.29 18.32
CA GLU A 237 18.69 35.73 18.25
C GLU A 237 18.66 36.25 16.81
N ASP A 238 19.38 35.62 15.88
CA ASP A 238 19.33 36.00 14.47
C ASP A 238 18.11 35.40 13.77
N LEU A 239 17.67 34.20 14.16
CA LEU A 239 16.40 33.61 13.70
C LEU A 239 15.20 34.49 14.08
N LYS A 240 15.19 35.11 15.27
CA LYS A 240 14.14 36.03 15.69
C LYS A 240 14.06 37.32 14.87
N LYS A 241 15.16 37.72 14.22
CA LYS A 241 15.22 38.92 13.37
C LYS A 241 14.75 38.67 11.95
N ILE A 242 14.56 37.40 11.55
CA ILE A 242 14.04 37.05 10.23
C ILE A 242 12.54 37.38 10.24
N ASN A 243 12.19 38.46 9.55
CA ASN A 243 10.80 38.87 9.40
C ASN A 243 10.18 38.06 8.25
N ILE A 244 9.35 37.09 8.59
CA ILE A 244 8.58 36.31 7.62
C ILE A 244 7.24 37.04 7.48
N GLY A 245 7.10 37.78 6.37
CA GLY A 245 5.89 38.57 6.07
C GLY A 245 4.63 37.73 5.94
#